data_AF-A0ABD1TNR7-F1
#
_entry.id   AF-A0ABD1TNR7-F1
#
_cell.length_a   1.000
_cell.length_b   1.000
_cell.length_c   1.000
_cell.angle_alpha   90.00
_cell.angle_beta   90.00
_cell.angle_gamma   90.00
#
_symmetry.space_group_name_H-M   'P 1'
#
loop_
_entity.id
_entity.type
_entity.pdbx_description
1 polymer ?
#
loop_
_entity_poly.entity_id
_entity_poly.type
_entity_poly.pdbx_seq_one_letter_code
_entity_poly.pdbx_strand_id
1 'polypeptide(L)'
;MKLKMTIYAVTLPEPVKMRDTEPNEDANLSEFQEELVQMCAVLNGDHAKDIYPHKIVKDMKVIEAVDYVEKAFNKFKDACENARKNGADESHIVILANPPIKRVSNTRKKKIVSTALIYLIK
;
A
#
# COMPACT_ATOMS: atom_id res chain seq x y z
N MET A 1 45.73 2.04 -23.16
CA MET A 1 44.39 1.69 -23.66
C MET A 1 43.37 2.18 -22.63
N LYS A 2 42.73 3.33 -22.85
CA LYS A 2 41.69 3.85 -21.95
C LYS A 2 40.35 3.27 -22.43
N LEU A 3 39.73 2.41 -21.62
CA LEU A 3 38.35 1.99 -21.87
C LEU A 3 37.45 3.22 -21.79
N LYS A 4 36.86 3.61 -22.91
CA LYS A 4 35.67 4.48 -22.91
C LYS A 4 34.51 3.60 -22.44
N MET A 5 34.15 3.74 -21.16
CA MET A 5 32.88 3.24 -20.64
C MET A 5 31.78 4.15 -21.19
N THR A 6 31.34 3.90 -22.42
CA THR A 6 30.19 4.59 -23.00
C THR A 6 28.96 4.04 -22.32
N ILE A 7 28.41 4.79 -21.37
CA ILE A 7 27.05 4.58 -20.89
C ILE A 7 26.12 4.74 -22.10
N TYR A 8 25.62 3.65 -22.65
CA TYR A 8 24.51 3.72 -23.57
C TYR A 8 23.32 4.19 -22.73
N ALA A 9 23.04 5.50 -22.76
CA ALA A 9 21.74 6.00 -22.36
C ALA A 9 20.73 5.41 -23.35
N VAL A 10 20.23 4.21 -23.04
CA VAL A 10 19.02 3.67 -23.68
C VAL A 10 17.90 4.58 -23.22
N THR A 11 17.55 5.55 -24.06
CA THR A 11 16.30 6.28 -23.94
C THR A 11 15.19 5.28 -24.26
N LEU A 12 14.23 5.10 -23.35
CA LEU A 12 13.04 4.32 -23.65
C LEU A 12 12.33 4.96 -24.85
N PRO A 13 11.84 4.16 -25.81
CA PRO A 13 11.06 4.71 -26.91
C PRO A 13 9.82 5.42 -26.37
N GLU A 14 9.38 6.45 -27.07
CA GLU A 14 8.13 7.14 -26.74
C GLU A 14 6.98 6.12 -26.68
N PRO A 15 6.18 6.12 -25.60
CA PRO A 15 5.09 5.16 -25.45
C PRO A 15 4.07 5.33 -26.58
N VAL A 16 3.79 4.24 -27.28
CA VAL A 16 2.78 4.23 -28.35
C VAL A 16 1.39 4.35 -27.72
N LYS A 17 0.52 5.18 -28.31
CA LYS A 17 -0.88 5.32 -27.87
C LYS A 17 -1.55 3.95 -27.91
N MET A 18 -1.95 3.42 -26.75
CA MET A 18 -2.55 2.08 -26.65
C MET A 18 -4.03 2.02 -27.02
N ARG A 19 -4.70 3.18 -27.14
CA ARG A 19 -6.13 3.30 -27.42
C ARG A 19 -6.38 4.34 -28.50
N ASP A 20 -7.34 4.09 -29.37
CA ASP A 20 -7.72 5.06 -30.41
C ASP A 20 -8.50 6.24 -29.81
N THR A 21 -9.33 5.97 -28.79
CA THR A 21 -10.24 6.94 -28.17
C THR A 21 -9.70 7.56 -26.89
N GLU A 22 -10.30 8.68 -26.48
CA GLU A 22 -10.06 9.31 -25.18
C GLU A 22 -10.62 8.45 -24.01
N PRO A 23 -10.10 8.64 -22.78
CA PRO A 23 -10.67 8.02 -21.59
C PRO A 23 -12.13 8.43 -21.40
N ASN A 24 -12.98 7.46 -21.06
CA ASN A 24 -14.32 7.75 -20.54
C ASN A 24 -14.24 7.90 -19.02
N GLU A 25 -14.14 9.13 -18.55
CA GLU A 25 -13.97 9.48 -17.14
C GLU A 25 -15.20 9.16 -16.28
N ASP A 26 -16.39 9.18 -16.89
CA ASP A 26 -17.69 8.91 -16.25
C ASP A 26 -18.10 7.42 -16.32
N ALA A 27 -17.28 6.57 -16.94
CA ALA A 27 -17.50 5.14 -16.93
C ALA A 27 -17.30 4.55 -15.53
N ASN A 28 -18.00 3.46 -15.25
CA ASN A 28 -17.64 2.59 -14.13
C ASN A 28 -16.31 1.89 -14.44
N LEU A 29 -15.63 1.42 -13.40
CA LEU A 29 -14.37 0.71 -13.52
C LEU A 29 -14.53 -0.64 -14.23
N SER A 30 -13.52 -1.02 -15.01
CA SER A 30 -13.30 -2.41 -15.39
C SER A 30 -12.74 -3.21 -14.20
N GLU A 31 -12.85 -4.54 -14.24
CA GLU A 31 -12.30 -5.42 -13.19
C GLU A 31 -10.83 -5.11 -12.88
N PHE A 32 -9.99 -4.96 -13.91
CA PHE A 32 -8.58 -4.61 -13.72
C PHE A 32 -8.39 -3.22 -13.09
N GLN A 33 -9.24 -2.25 -13.42
CA GLN A 33 -9.19 -0.92 -12.78
C GLN A 33 -9.61 -1.01 -11.31
N GLU A 34 -10.59 -1.85 -10.97
CA GLU A 34 -10.95 -2.12 -9.58
C GLU A 34 -9.78 -2.76 -8.81
N GLU A 35 -9.08 -3.73 -9.40
CA GLU A 35 -7.90 -4.36 -8.80
C GLU A 35 -6.78 -3.34 -8.52
N LEU A 36 -6.56 -2.39 -9.42
CA LEU A 36 -5.60 -1.29 -9.21
C LEU A 36 -5.99 -0.41 -8.04
N VAL A 37 -7.28 -0.05 -7.92
CA VAL A 37 -7.78 0.72 -6.78
C VAL A 37 -7.62 -0.08 -5.48
N GLN A 38 -7.94 -1.38 -5.49
CA GLN A 38 -7.77 -2.25 -4.33
C GLN A 38 -6.31 -2.39 -3.91
N MET A 39 -5.36 -2.48 -4.86
CA MET A 39 -3.93 -2.44 -4.58
C MET A 39 -3.55 -1.12 -3.90
N CYS A 40 -4.01 0.02 -4.43
CA CYS A 40 -3.78 1.33 -3.82
C CYS A 40 -4.44 1.45 -2.44
N ALA A 41 -5.57 0.79 -2.20
CA ALA A 41 -6.18 0.71 -0.88
C ALA A 41 -5.29 -0.03 0.13
N VAL A 42 -4.52 -1.01 -0.31
CA VAL A 42 -3.49 -1.65 0.54
C VAL A 42 -2.42 -0.63 0.92
N LEU A 43 -1.87 0.10 -0.05
CA LEU A 43 -0.87 1.15 0.18
C LEU A 43 -1.39 2.23 1.13
N ASN A 44 -2.66 2.65 0.98
CA ASN A 44 -3.26 3.68 1.81
C ASN A 44 -3.57 3.22 3.25
N GLY A 45 -3.56 1.90 3.49
CA GLY A 45 -3.98 1.27 4.75
C GLY A 45 -5.48 0.98 4.86
N ASP A 46 -6.25 1.24 3.80
CA ASP A 46 -7.71 1.05 3.78
C ASP A 46 -8.11 -0.43 3.72
N HIS A 47 -7.18 -1.33 3.41
CA HIS A 47 -7.39 -2.78 3.52
C HIS A 47 -7.77 -3.24 4.95
N ALA A 48 -7.47 -2.43 5.98
CA ALA A 48 -7.86 -2.70 7.36
C ALA A 48 -9.30 -2.24 7.70
N LYS A 49 -9.99 -1.57 6.77
CA LYS A 49 -11.36 -1.06 6.95
C LYS A 49 -12.39 -2.06 6.39
N ASP A 50 -13.63 -1.95 6.84
CA ASP A 50 -14.75 -2.79 6.41
C ASP A 50 -15.26 -2.50 4.99
N ILE A 51 -14.65 -1.53 4.31
CA ILE A 51 -14.91 -1.17 2.91
C ILE A 51 -14.11 -2.02 1.91
N TYR A 52 -13.04 -2.67 2.35
CA TYR A 52 -12.21 -3.52 1.50
C TYR A 52 -12.78 -4.95 1.41
N PRO A 53 -12.63 -5.67 0.27
CA PRO A 53 -12.08 -5.20 -1.00
C PRO A 53 -13.11 -4.55 -1.93
N HIS A 54 -14.38 -4.94 -1.86
CA HIS A 54 -15.35 -4.62 -2.92
C HIS A 54 -16.14 -3.33 -2.70
N LYS A 55 -16.35 -2.88 -1.45
CA LYS A 55 -17.16 -1.65 -1.23
C LYS A 55 -16.42 -0.39 -1.63
N ILE A 56 -15.08 -0.40 -1.62
CA ILE A 56 -14.27 0.76 -1.97
C ILE A 56 -14.32 1.10 -3.46
N VAL A 57 -14.52 0.10 -4.33
CA VAL A 57 -14.61 0.27 -5.79
C VAL A 57 -16.05 0.37 -6.31
N LYS A 58 -17.02 0.08 -5.43
CA LYS A 58 -18.43 0.01 -5.82
C LYS A 58 -18.91 1.36 -6.36
N ASP A 59 -19.49 1.32 -7.56
CA ASP A 59 -20.07 2.47 -8.27
C ASP A 59 -19.06 3.61 -8.56
N MET A 60 -17.75 3.35 -8.43
CA MET A 60 -16.69 4.33 -8.64
C MET A 60 -16.52 4.67 -10.12
N LYS A 61 -16.35 5.95 -10.42
CA LYS A 61 -16.01 6.45 -11.75
C LYS A 61 -14.52 6.45 -12.02
N VAL A 62 -14.13 6.34 -13.28
CA VAL A 62 -12.72 6.35 -13.69
C VAL A 62 -11.99 7.58 -13.16
N ILE A 63 -12.61 8.75 -13.16
CA ILE A 63 -12.00 9.98 -12.61
C ILE A 63 -11.76 9.90 -11.09
N GLU A 64 -12.68 9.30 -10.35
CA GLU A 64 -12.57 9.12 -8.91
C GLU A 64 -11.49 8.10 -8.56
N ALA A 65 -11.36 7.04 -9.35
CA ALA A 65 -10.31 6.04 -9.20
C ALA A 65 -8.92 6.63 -9.42
N VAL A 66 -8.74 7.48 -10.44
CA VAL A 66 -7.46 8.16 -10.70
C VAL A 66 -7.06 9.05 -9.52
N ASP A 67 -7.98 9.88 -9.02
CA ASP A 67 -7.74 10.74 -7.86
C ASP A 67 -7.41 9.93 -6.60
N TYR A 68 -8.13 8.83 -6.36
CA TYR A 68 -7.85 7.94 -5.22
C TYR A 68 -6.46 7.30 -5.31
N VAL A 69 -6.12 6.74 -6.48
CA VAL A 69 -4.83 6.09 -6.74
C VAL A 69 -3.67 7.06 -6.55
N GLU A 70 -3.78 8.28 -7.09
CA GLU A 70 -2.75 9.31 -6.96
C GLU A 70 -2.54 9.72 -5.50
N LYS A 71 -3.62 9.98 -4.76
CA LYS A 71 -3.55 10.33 -3.33
C LYS A 71 -2.98 9.19 -2.48
N ALA A 72 -3.41 7.96 -2.72
CA ALA A 72 -2.92 6.78 -2.01
C ALA A 72 -1.42 6.57 -2.24
N PHE A 73 -0.98 6.67 -3.50
CA PHE A 73 0.42 6.52 -3.87
C PHE A 73 1.29 7.62 -3.25
N ASN A 74 0.89 8.89 -3.37
CA ASN A 74 1.63 10.01 -2.81
C ASN A 74 1.77 9.90 -1.29
N LYS A 75 0.70 9.53 -0.58
CA LYS A 75 0.73 9.30 0.87
C LYS A 75 1.70 8.17 1.25
N PHE A 76 1.68 7.07 0.51
CA PHE A 76 2.61 5.95 0.73
C PHE A 76 4.07 6.37 0.46
N LYS A 77 4.31 7.06 -0.65
CA LYS A 77 5.62 7.59 -1.02
C LYS A 77 6.18 8.53 0.05
N ASP A 78 5.38 9.48 0.52
CA ASP A 78 5.78 10.43 1.57
C ASP A 78 6.15 9.69 2.86
N ALA A 79 5.38 8.65 3.21
CA ALA A 79 5.67 7.83 4.38
C ALA A 79 6.99 7.03 4.22
N CYS A 80 7.28 6.50 3.04
CA CYS A 80 8.56 5.88 2.71
C CYS A 80 9.73 6.88 2.82
N GLU A 81 9.57 8.08 2.27
CA GLU A 81 10.58 9.13 2.38
C GLU A 81 10.83 9.54 3.83
N ASN A 82 9.76 9.64 4.63
CA ASN A 82 9.85 9.93 6.06
C ASN A 82 10.53 8.80 6.83
N ALA A 83 10.21 7.53 6.55
CA ALA A 83 10.88 6.39 7.18
C ALA A 83 12.39 6.41 6.90
N ARG A 84 12.78 6.63 5.64
CA ARG A 84 14.18 6.78 5.23
C ARG A 84 14.88 7.94 5.95
N LYS A 85 14.24 9.12 6.03
CA LYS A 85 14.79 10.29 6.76
C LYS A 85 14.98 10.01 8.26
N ASN A 86 14.15 9.14 8.84
CA ASN A 86 14.24 8.74 10.25
C ASN A 86 15.15 7.53 10.49
N GLY A 87 15.93 7.10 9.49
CA GLY A 87 16.94 6.05 9.65
C GLY A 87 16.41 4.63 9.52
N ALA A 88 15.24 4.43 8.92
CA ALA A 88 14.80 3.10 8.51
C ALA A 88 15.80 2.50 7.51
N ASP A 89 16.06 1.20 7.64
CA ASP A 89 16.91 0.46 6.72
C ASP A 89 16.26 0.28 5.33
N GLU A 90 17.06 -0.08 4.32
CA GLU A 90 16.60 -0.23 2.93
C GLU A 90 15.56 -1.35 2.74
N SER A 91 15.46 -2.30 3.68
CA SER A 91 14.48 -3.38 3.65
C SER A 91 13.19 -3.05 4.42
N HIS A 92 13.10 -1.86 5.01
CA HIS A 92 11.92 -1.42 5.75
C HIS A 92 10.72 -1.19 4.82
N ILE A 93 9.62 -1.89 5.09
CA ILE A 93 8.36 -1.74 4.35
C ILE A 93 7.39 -0.93 5.21
N VAL A 94 6.97 0.23 4.70
CA VAL A 94 5.98 1.08 5.36
C VAL A 94 4.59 0.43 5.28
N ILE A 95 3.89 0.41 6.41
CA ILE A 95 2.51 -0.06 6.51
C ILE A 95 1.65 1.08 7.08
N LEU A 96 0.75 1.62 6.25
CA LEU A 96 -0.12 2.74 6.64
C LEU A 96 -1.43 2.32 7.30
N ALA A 97 -1.71 1.02 7.35
CA ALA A 97 -2.84 0.51 8.13
C ALA A 97 -2.63 0.86 9.60
N ASN A 98 -3.58 1.58 10.19
CA ASN A 98 -3.70 1.64 11.64
C ASN A 98 -4.52 0.41 12.05
N PRO A 99 -3.90 -0.69 12.53
CA PRO A 99 -4.68 -1.72 13.17
C PRO A 99 -5.43 -1.07 14.35
N PRO A 100 -6.66 -1.51 14.67
CA PRO A 100 -7.31 -1.06 15.89
C PRO A 100 -6.33 -1.27 17.04
N ILE A 101 -5.92 -0.17 17.69
CA ILE A 101 -5.04 -0.20 18.84
C ILE A 101 -5.74 -1.08 19.88
N LYS A 102 -5.31 -2.33 20.04
CA LYS A 102 -5.53 -3.03 21.31
C LYS A 102 -4.76 -2.19 22.31
N ARG A 103 -5.44 -1.31 23.04
CA ARG A 103 -4.85 -0.59 24.17
C ARG A 103 -4.29 -1.66 25.08
N VAL A 104 -2.98 -1.87 25.08
CA VAL A 104 -2.34 -2.63 26.15
C VAL A 104 -2.45 -1.71 27.35
N SER A 105 -3.51 -1.92 28.13
CA SER A 105 -3.63 -1.30 29.44
C SER A 105 -2.46 -1.82 30.26
N ASN A 106 -1.46 -0.96 30.48
CA ASN A 106 -0.40 -1.20 31.44
C ASN A 106 -1.04 -1.40 32.82
N THR A 107 -1.33 -2.65 33.17
CA THR A 107 -1.74 -3.04 34.51
C THR A 107 -0.59 -3.81 35.14
N ARG A 108 0.05 -3.11 36.08
CA ARG A 108 0.85 -3.57 37.21
C ARG A 108 1.17 -5.07 37.26
N LYS A 109 2.49 -5.35 37.35
CA LYS A 109 3.09 -6.62 37.78
C LYS A 109 2.23 -7.31 38.85
N LYS A 110 1.62 -8.46 38.52
CA LYS A 110 1.22 -9.46 39.51
C LYS A 110 2.11 -10.69 39.31
N LYS A 111 2.73 -11.08 40.43
CA LYS A 111 3.72 -12.14 40.56
C LYS A 111 3.22 -13.45 39.97
N ILE A 112 4.14 -14.11 39.27
CA ILE A 112 4.03 -15.47 38.75
C ILE A 112 3.88 -16.45 39.93
N VAL A 113 2.71 -17.06 40.01
CA VAL A 113 2.40 -18.36 40.62
C VAL A 113 1.21 -18.84 39.77
N SER A 114 1.34 -19.82 38.89
CA SER A 114 1.57 -21.21 39.24
C SER A 114 2.02 -22.00 38.00
N THR A 115 3.08 -22.75 38.19
CA THR A 115 3.75 -23.66 37.25
C THR A 115 2.99 -24.99 37.04
N ALA A 116 1.67 -25.05 37.26
CA ALA A 116 0.98 -26.33 37.48
C ALA A 116 -0.19 -26.69 36.54
N LEU A 117 -0.57 -25.92 35.52
CA LEU A 117 -1.85 -26.17 34.83
C LEU A 117 -1.88 -26.28 33.29
N ILE A 118 -0.77 -26.22 32.56
CA ILE A 118 -0.80 -26.38 31.08
C ILE A 118 -0.04 -27.62 30.56
N TYR A 119 0.64 -28.38 31.42
CA TYR A 119 1.12 -29.73 31.09
C TYR A 119 -0.02 -30.78 30.95
N LEU A 120 -1.26 -30.37 30.69
CA LEU A 120 -2.43 -31.25 30.69
C LEU A 120 -3.16 -31.39 29.36
N ILE A 121 -2.59 -30.95 28.23
CA ILE A 121 -3.04 -31.38 26.90
C ILE A 121 -1.81 -31.51 26.00
N LYS A 122 -1.31 -32.76 25.92
CA LYS A 122 -0.19 -33.34 25.16
C LYS A 122 0.70 -32.45 24.31
#